data_AF-A0A935QXG0-F1
#
_entry.id   AF-A0A935QXG0-F1
#
_cell.length_a   1.000
_cell.length_b   1.000
_cell.length_c   1.000
_cell.angle_alpha   90.00
_cell.angle_beta   90.00
_cell.angle_gamma   90.00
#
_symmetry.space_group_name_H-M   'P 1'
#
loop_
_entity.id
_entity.type
_entity.pdbx_description
1 polymer ?
#
loop_
_entity_poly.entity_id
_entity_poly.type
_entity_poly.pdbx_seq_one_letter_code
_entity_poly.pdbx_strand_id
1 'polypeptide(L)'
;MKLHHLRNATALLQLGPHRLLIDPMLSEPGVMPGFKMFGGGRRPNPLVPLPPGADAALTSATGAIITHEHPDHLDGPGVAWLVSRA
;
A
#
# COMPACT_ATOMS: atom_id res chain seq x y z
N MET A 1 -5.95 15.28 -13.61
CA MET A 1 -5.53 14.60 -12.36
C MET A 1 -6.57 13.54 -12.03
N LYS A 2 -6.15 12.35 -11.59
CA LYS A 2 -7.06 11.28 -11.15
C LYS A 2 -6.43 10.56 -9.96
N LEU A 3 -7.20 10.32 -8.90
CA LEU A 3 -6.79 9.52 -7.74
C LEU A 3 -7.56 8.19 -7.76
N HIS A 4 -6.86 7.07 -7.69
CA HIS A 4 -7.45 5.75 -7.53
C HIS A 4 -7.03 5.20 -6.17
N HIS A 5 -7.97 5.16 -5.24
CA HIS A 5 -7.75 4.57 -3.91
C HIS A 5 -7.70 3.05 -4.01
N LEU A 6 -6.75 2.42 -3.31
CA LEU A 6 -6.64 0.96 -3.25
C LEU A 6 -7.05 0.45 -1.86
N ARG A 7 -6.28 0.81 -0.82
CA ARG A 7 -6.52 0.33 0.56
C ARG A 7 -5.69 1.17 1.53
N ASN A 8 -6.25 1.53 2.68
CA ASN A 8 -5.57 2.40 3.67
C ASN A 8 -5.02 3.68 3.01
N ALA A 9 -3.74 4.01 3.20
CA ALA A 9 -3.04 5.10 2.53
C ALA A 9 -2.56 4.74 1.11
N THR A 10 -2.62 3.46 0.71
CA THR A 10 -2.20 3.01 -0.62
C THR A 10 -3.15 3.55 -1.69
N ALA A 11 -2.61 4.37 -2.60
CA ALA A 11 -3.37 4.94 -3.72
C ALA A 11 -2.49 5.21 -4.94
N LEU A 12 -3.08 5.21 -6.15
CA LEU A 12 -2.41 5.63 -7.37
C LEU A 12 -2.85 7.04 -7.76
N LEU A 13 -1.92 7.98 -7.79
CA LEU A 13 -2.13 9.35 -8.24
C LEU A 13 -1.63 9.53 -9.67
N GLN A 14 -2.56 9.88 -10.57
CA GLN A 14 -2.24 10.22 -11.94
C GLN A 14 -2.19 11.74 -12.13
N LEU A 15 -1.01 12.24 -12.50
CA LEU A 15 -0.71 13.64 -12.77
C LEU A 15 0.07 13.76 -14.09
N GLY A 16 -0.62 14.17 -15.16
CA GLY A 16 -0.04 14.20 -16.50
C GLY A 16 0.48 12.81 -16.91
N PRO A 17 1.78 12.67 -17.27
CA PRO A 17 2.37 11.38 -17.62
C PRO A 17 2.68 10.51 -16.39
N HIS A 18 2.70 11.08 -15.18
CA HIS A 18 3.10 10.37 -13.97
C HIS A 18 1.94 9.59 -13.36
N ARG A 19 2.24 8.37 -12.92
CA ARG A 19 1.36 7.49 -12.15
C ARG A 19 2.11 7.10 -10.89
N LEU A 20 1.90 7.87 -9.82
CA LEU A 20 2.66 7.76 -8.58
C LEU A 20 1.90 6.86 -7.61
N LEU A 21 2.51 5.74 -7.21
CA LEU A 21 1.98 4.88 -6.16
C LEU A 21 2.34 5.48 -4.80
N ILE A 22 1.34 5.86 -4.04
CA ILE A 22 1.49 6.45 -2.71
C ILE A 22 1.45 5.32 -1.69
N ASP A 23 2.40 5.32 -0.75
CA ASP A 23 2.43 4.50 0.48
C ASP A 23 2.05 3.03 0.24
N PRO A 24 2.91 2.24 -0.44
CA PRO A 24 2.61 0.86 -0.81
C PRO A 24 2.59 -0.09 0.40
N MET A 25 1.41 -0.29 0.99
CA MET A 25 1.12 -1.40 1.91
C MET A 25 0.49 -2.58 1.15
N LEU A 26 1.29 -3.58 0.78
CA LEU A 26 0.92 -4.64 -0.18
C LEU A 26 0.77 -6.04 0.43
N SER A 27 0.88 -6.19 1.75
CA SER A 27 0.70 -7.48 2.42
C SER A 27 -0.72 -8.05 2.26
N GLU A 28 -0.80 -9.38 2.27
CA GLU A 28 -2.06 -10.11 2.37
C GLU A 28 -2.76 -9.87 3.72
N PRO A 29 -4.09 -10.01 3.80
CA PRO A 29 -4.82 -9.77 5.03
C PRO A 29 -4.29 -10.59 6.22
N GLY A 30 -4.10 -9.90 7.34
CA GLY A 30 -3.74 -10.50 8.62
C GLY A 30 -2.30 -10.98 8.79
N VAL A 31 -1.39 -10.62 7.88
CA VAL A 31 0.05 -10.97 7.99
C VAL A 31 0.77 -10.20 9.11
N MET A 32 0.36 -8.97 9.40
CA MET A 32 0.98 -8.12 10.41
C MET A 32 0.23 -8.17 11.75
N PRO A 33 0.94 -8.09 12.89
CA PRO A 33 0.28 -7.97 14.19
C PRO A 33 -0.56 -6.68 14.24
N GLY A 34 -1.71 -6.73 14.89
CA GLY A 34 -2.50 -5.52 15.13
C GLY A 34 -1.75 -4.53 16.01
N PHE A 35 -1.88 -3.23 15.72
CA PHE A 35 -1.11 -2.16 16.37
C PHE A 35 -1.57 -1.80 17.79
N LYS A 36 -2.68 -2.37 18.28
CA LYS A 36 -3.12 -2.14 19.66
C LYS A 36 -2.17 -2.81 20.66
N MET A 37 -1.63 -2.00 21.56
CA MET A 37 -0.75 -2.44 22.65
C MET A 37 -1.52 -2.92 23.89
N PHE A 38 -2.67 -2.30 24.20
CA PHE A 38 -3.49 -2.62 25.38
C PHE A 38 -4.98 -2.73 25.04
N GLY A 39 -5.70 -3.56 25.80
CA GLY A 39 -7.13 -3.84 25.61
C GLY A 39 -7.41 -4.94 24.57
N GLY A 40 -8.62 -5.51 24.61
CA GLY A 40 -9.07 -6.53 23.66
C GLY A 40 -9.30 -5.99 22.24
N GLY A 41 -9.52 -6.91 21.29
CA GLY A 41 -9.86 -6.58 19.90
C GLY A 41 -8.66 -6.33 18.97
N ARG A 42 -7.50 -6.92 19.27
CA ARG A 42 -6.34 -6.86 18.38
C ARG A 42 -6.59 -7.73 17.16
N ARG A 43 -6.94 -7.10 16.03
CA ARG A 43 -7.06 -7.78 14.74
C ARG A 43 -5.75 -7.67 13.97
N PRO A 44 -5.25 -8.77 13.39
CA PRO A 44 -4.12 -8.72 12.47
C PRO A 44 -4.43 -7.82 11.27
N ASN A 45 -3.41 -7.09 10.81
CA ASN A 45 -3.48 -6.16 9.69
C ASN A 45 -2.78 -6.72 8.45
N PRO A 46 -3.11 -6.26 7.24
CA PRO A 46 -4.29 -5.48 6.88
C PRO A 46 -5.60 -6.25 7.12
N LEU A 47 -6.72 -5.53 7.30
CA LEU A 47 -8.02 -6.14 7.60
C LEU A 47 -8.75 -6.72 6.37
N VAL A 48 -8.43 -6.22 5.19
CA VAL A 48 -9.11 -6.52 3.93
C VAL A 48 -8.07 -6.72 2.82
N PRO A 49 -8.36 -7.53 1.78
CA PRO A 49 -7.45 -7.69 0.65
C PRO A 49 -7.33 -6.39 -0.15
N LEU A 50 -6.36 -6.34 -1.06
CA LEU A 50 -6.37 -5.32 -2.10
C LEU A 50 -7.62 -5.46 -2.98
N PRO A 51 -8.18 -4.36 -3.52
CA PRO A 51 -9.36 -4.44 -4.35
C PRO A 51 -9.04 -5.10 -5.70
N PRO A 52 -10.06 -5.66 -6.39
CA PRO A 52 -9.90 -6.14 -7.75
C PRO A 52 -9.29 -5.07 -8.67
N GLY A 53 -8.29 -5.44 -9.46
CA GLY A 53 -7.59 -4.52 -10.37
C GLY A 53 -6.40 -3.77 -9.74
N ALA A 54 -6.05 -4.04 -8.48
CA ALA A 54 -4.84 -3.50 -7.87
C ALA A 54 -3.58 -3.83 -8.67
N ASP A 55 -3.46 -5.04 -9.23
CA ASP A 55 -2.31 -5.46 -10.05
C ASP A 55 -2.09 -4.56 -11.27
N ALA A 56 -3.18 -4.15 -11.92
CA ALA A 56 -3.12 -3.23 -13.05
C ALA A 56 -2.67 -1.83 -12.61
N ALA A 57 -3.14 -1.36 -11.44
CA ALA A 57 -2.72 -0.09 -10.86
C ALA A 57 -1.21 -0.11 -10.54
N LEU A 58 -0.75 -1.15 -9.84
CA LEU A 58 0.66 -1.39 -9.50
C LEU A 58 1.52 -1.46 -10.76
N THR A 59 1.12 -2.27 -11.75
CA THR A 59 1.83 -2.40 -13.04
C THR A 59 1.99 -1.05 -13.73
N SER A 60 0.94 -0.22 -13.73
CA SER A 60 0.95 1.09 -14.38
C SER A 60 1.77 2.17 -13.67
N ALA A 61 2.18 1.95 -12.42
CA ALA A 61 2.90 2.96 -11.65
C ALA A 61 4.27 3.27 -12.28
N THR A 62 4.59 4.55 -12.41
CA THR A 62 5.85 5.07 -12.98
C THR A 62 6.83 5.51 -11.90
N GLY A 63 6.39 5.52 -10.63
CA GLY A 63 7.18 5.95 -9.48
C GLY A 63 6.36 5.80 -8.20
N ALA A 64 6.97 6.12 -7.07
CA ALA A 64 6.31 6.04 -5.77
C ALA A 64 6.56 7.28 -4.91
N ILE A 65 5.62 7.54 -3.99
CA ILE A 65 5.75 8.51 -2.91
C ILE A 65 5.61 7.74 -1.61
N ILE A 66 6.59 7.89 -0.72
CA ILE A 66 6.58 7.30 0.61
C ILE A 66 6.54 8.46 1.59
N THR A 67 5.46 8.58 2.35
CA THR A 67 5.29 9.67 3.31
C THR A 67 6.14 9.45 4.56
N HIS A 68 6.21 8.20 5.04
CA HIS A 68 7.03 7.73 6.16
C HIS A 68 7.07 6.19 6.18
N GLU A 69 7.83 5.61 7.12
CA GLU A 69 8.17 4.18 7.14
C GLU A 69 7.35 3.33 8.14
N HIS A 70 6.17 3.80 8.57
CA HIS A 70 5.32 2.93 9.37
C HIS A 70 4.77 1.76 8.53
N PRO A 71 4.57 0.56 9.11
CA PRO A 71 4.18 -0.63 8.35
C PRO A 71 2.83 -0.56 7.62
N ASP A 72 1.95 0.37 8.00
CA ASP A 72 0.68 0.62 7.31
C ASP A 72 0.81 1.59 6.11
N HIS A 73 2.01 2.15 5.90
CA HIS A 73 2.40 2.97 4.75
C HIS A 73 3.50 2.32 3.89
N LEU A 74 4.41 1.55 4.50
CA LEU A 74 5.45 0.82 3.80
C LEU A 74 5.73 -0.51 4.51
N ASP A 75 5.24 -1.61 3.93
CA ASP A 75 5.49 -2.96 4.44
C ASP A 75 6.54 -3.72 3.63
N GLY A 76 6.91 -4.92 4.09
CA GLY A 76 7.92 -5.76 3.41
C GLY A 76 7.61 -6.00 1.93
N PRO A 77 6.38 -6.41 1.56
CA PRO A 77 5.97 -6.52 0.16
C PRO A 77 6.03 -5.19 -0.62
N GLY A 78 5.68 -4.07 0.00
CA GLY A 78 5.85 -2.73 -0.58
C GLY A 78 7.31 -2.40 -0.90
N VAL A 79 8.22 -2.67 0.03
CA VAL A 79 9.68 -2.53 -0.18
C VAL A 79 10.15 -3.44 -1.32
N ALA A 80 9.74 -4.70 -1.32
CA ALA A 80 10.11 -5.65 -2.38
C ALA A 80 9.63 -5.18 -3.76
N TRP A 81 8.40 -4.64 -3.84
CA TRP A 81 7.86 -4.06 -5.07
C TRP A 81 8.69 -2.87 -5.56
N LEU A 82 9.11 -1.96 -4.65
CA LEU A 82 9.97 -0.82 -4.99
C LEU A 82 11.33 -1.27 -5.53
N VAL A 83 11.98 -2.20 -4.85
CA VAL A 83 13.30 -2.71 -5.23
C VAL A 83 13.26 -3.41 -6.59
N SER A 84 12.19 -4.14 -6.91
CA SER A 84 12.03 -4.80 -8.22
C SER A 84 11.89 -3.85 -9.41
N ARG A 85 11.76 -2.55 -9.16
CA ARG A 85 11.55 -1.49 -10.16
C ARG A 85 12.67 -0.45 -10.24
N ALA A 86 13.70 -0.59 -9.41
CA ALA A 86 14.91 0.24 -9.45
C ALA A 86 15.89 -0.30 -10.50
#